data_AF-A0A0R3Q3K8-F1
#
_entry.id   AF-A0A0R3Q3K8-F1
#
_cell.length_a   1.000
_cell.length_b   1.000
_cell.length_c   1.000
_cell.angle_alpha   90.00
_cell.angle_beta   90.00
_cell.angle_gamma   90.00
#
_symmetry.space_group_name_H-M   'P 1'
#
loop_
_entity.id
_entity.type
_entity.pdbx_description
1 polymer ?
#
loop_
_entity_poly.entity_id
_entity_poly.type
_entity_poly.pdbx_seq_one_letter_code
_entity_poly.pdbx_strand_id
1 'polypeptide(L)'
;MDTIVQITTLKFLDLSQSTKETGTYPRPVTALHRIVTCLRSLTHLDISSTNLASQPSTYDRPVKGTTSVRSDIYGLRCLGAPLEYLGLFNCDSASHFAEIPAKNIAGDKDEKQILLALRMYSQRAGLLQAVLNESYQLYRFGHNLNQHTEALHLVLGAMQRHLEDSTLQIAGSASLFYIIRKVSMNRDTKRMVVTALLDGMDAHMEEQVMVRNCCLSLCQFEIPLEILFDYGRVARLLVAVLQHHNSDHLTQRIVVFLLNSMACHVEGEQKVQVGNIGAIEIILEQIRRKHAASICDDVMEVGWSFLWNITDETPVNCERFLNADGLRLFHQCYQQFQNETELVRNMMGLIGNIAEVEQLRAQLMLDDYINIFCALLTMLVDGIEISYNSAGVLAHMVSDGEAAWSKVSVSRTYVMDKIIKATNTWDLEAKRFINYRSFKPILRLIPMFDAPASQHWAIWALANLTSTDKDKYCAYVLHEGGIPLLQQVVSDERSSDKMRSLANVVLRNITEWLVHI
;
A
#
# COMPACT_ATOMS: atom_id res chain seq x y z
N MET A 1 34.93 -35.46 -17.97
CA MET A 1 34.66 -35.19 -19.41
C MET A 1 35.00 -36.39 -20.29
N ASP A 2 36.13 -37.08 -20.08
CA ASP A 2 36.55 -38.24 -20.88
C ASP A 2 35.53 -39.37 -20.98
N THR A 3 34.75 -39.61 -19.92
CA THR A 3 33.68 -40.61 -19.90
C THR A 3 32.45 -40.18 -20.69
N ILE A 4 32.02 -38.91 -20.53
CA ILE A 4 30.79 -38.40 -21.15
C ILE A 4 30.88 -38.46 -22.67
N VAL A 5 32.04 -38.09 -23.23
CA VAL A 5 32.25 -38.06 -24.69
C VAL A 5 32.24 -39.44 -25.35
N GLN A 6 32.25 -40.54 -24.57
CA GLN A 6 32.12 -41.90 -25.09
C GLN A 6 30.66 -42.30 -25.36
N ILE A 7 29.68 -41.55 -24.84
CA ILE A 7 28.25 -41.84 -25.00
C ILE A 7 27.74 -41.21 -26.30
N THR A 8 28.12 -41.79 -27.44
CA THR A 8 27.86 -41.20 -28.78
C THR A 8 26.39 -41.01 -29.13
N THR A 9 25.48 -41.70 -28.45
CA THR A 9 24.02 -41.58 -28.59
C THR A 9 23.40 -40.45 -27.77
N LEU A 10 24.20 -39.72 -26.97
CA LEU A 10 23.71 -38.64 -26.10
C LEU A 10 23.14 -37.49 -26.93
N LYS A 11 21.88 -37.11 -26.65
CA LYS A 11 21.17 -36.02 -27.33
C LYS A 11 21.12 -34.73 -26.50
N PHE A 12 21.12 -34.85 -25.18
CA PHE A 12 20.98 -33.75 -24.23
C PHE A 12 22.17 -33.79 -23.28
N LEU A 13 22.89 -32.67 -23.21
CA LEU A 13 24.02 -32.53 -22.29
C LEU A 13 23.93 -31.18 -21.58
N ASP A 14 23.76 -31.22 -20.26
CA ASP A 14 23.84 -30.06 -19.39
C ASP A 14 25.18 -30.08 -18.66
N LEU A 15 26.02 -29.07 -18.93
CA LEU A 15 27.28 -28.79 -18.24
C LEU A 15 27.22 -27.48 -17.45
N SER A 16 26.06 -26.84 -17.42
CA SER A 16 25.91 -25.51 -16.84
C SER A 16 26.09 -25.53 -15.33
N GLN A 17 26.71 -24.49 -14.81
CA GLN A 17 27.09 -24.39 -13.41
C GLN A 17 26.26 -23.34 -12.69
N SER A 18 26.04 -23.51 -11.39
CA SER A 18 25.38 -22.49 -10.58
C SER A 18 26.29 -21.28 -10.31
N THR A 19 27.61 -21.48 -10.41
CA THR A 19 28.65 -20.49 -10.11
C THR A 19 29.76 -20.58 -11.17
N LYS A 20 30.33 -19.46 -11.59
CA LYS A 20 31.33 -19.43 -12.67
C LYS A 20 32.65 -20.11 -12.26
N GLU A 21 32.98 -20.07 -10.98
CA GLU A 21 34.19 -20.65 -10.40
C GLU A 21 34.25 -22.15 -10.65
N THR A 22 33.11 -22.85 -10.56
CA THR A 22 33.02 -24.30 -10.82
C THR A 22 32.93 -24.64 -12.31
N GLY A 23 32.77 -23.63 -13.18
CA GLY A 23 32.63 -23.76 -14.63
C GLY A 23 33.91 -23.53 -15.43
N THR A 24 35.08 -23.62 -14.80
CA THR A 24 36.37 -23.34 -15.45
C THR A 24 37.00 -24.59 -16.05
N TYR A 25 37.20 -24.58 -17.37
CA TYR A 25 37.89 -25.60 -18.14
C TYR A 25 39.28 -25.09 -18.57
N PRO A 26 40.38 -25.85 -18.35
CA PRO A 26 41.73 -25.37 -18.67
C PRO A 26 42.03 -25.10 -20.15
N ARG A 27 41.30 -25.78 -21.05
CA ARG A 27 41.41 -25.64 -22.52
C ARG A 27 39.98 -25.59 -23.09
N PRO A 28 39.25 -24.50 -22.87
CA PRO A 28 37.80 -24.48 -23.02
C PRO A 28 37.35 -24.75 -24.46
N VAL A 29 38.00 -24.11 -25.43
CA VAL A 29 37.68 -24.29 -26.84
C VAL A 29 37.98 -25.72 -27.29
N THR A 30 39.10 -26.28 -26.85
CA THR A 30 39.48 -27.68 -27.13
C THR A 30 38.49 -28.66 -26.51
N ALA A 31 38.06 -28.40 -25.27
CA ALA A 31 37.07 -29.21 -24.57
C ALA A 31 35.72 -29.18 -25.30
N LEU A 32 35.22 -27.99 -25.63
CA LEU A 32 33.96 -27.83 -26.36
C LEU A 32 34.00 -28.48 -27.75
N HIS A 33 35.09 -28.28 -28.49
CA HIS A 33 35.33 -28.96 -29.77
C HIS A 33 35.29 -30.48 -29.63
N ARG A 34 35.93 -31.03 -28.59
CA ARG A 34 35.95 -32.47 -28.34
C ARG A 34 34.54 -33.01 -28.02
N ILE A 35 33.73 -32.27 -27.26
CA ILE A 35 32.34 -32.64 -26.97
C ILE A 35 31.56 -32.78 -28.28
N VAL A 36 31.54 -31.74 -29.12
CA VAL A 36 30.69 -31.74 -30.33
C VAL A 36 31.18 -32.68 -31.44
N THR A 37 32.48 -33.02 -31.44
CA THR A 37 33.03 -33.98 -32.41
C THR A 37 32.82 -35.44 -32.01
N CYS A 38 32.79 -35.74 -30.71
CA CYS A 38 32.51 -37.09 -30.20
C CYS A 38 31.00 -37.36 -30.09
N LEU A 39 30.21 -36.37 -29.69
CA LEU A 39 28.77 -36.49 -29.48
C LEU A 39 27.99 -36.02 -30.71
N ARG A 40 28.05 -36.79 -31.81
CA ARG A 40 27.44 -36.41 -33.09
C ARG A 40 25.90 -36.39 -33.07
N SER A 41 25.26 -37.05 -32.11
CA SER A 41 23.80 -37.03 -31.92
C SER A 41 23.29 -35.90 -31.04
N LEU A 42 24.17 -35.01 -30.57
CA LEU A 42 23.81 -33.92 -29.66
C LEU A 42 22.87 -32.91 -30.34
N THR A 43 21.73 -32.63 -29.71
CA THR A 43 20.76 -31.64 -30.18
C THR A 43 20.56 -30.51 -29.15
N HIS A 44 20.83 -30.76 -27.88
CA HIS A 44 20.71 -29.79 -26.79
C HIS A 44 21.99 -29.77 -25.99
N LEU A 45 22.58 -28.59 -25.86
CA LEU A 45 23.79 -28.39 -25.07
C LEU A 45 23.59 -27.18 -24.14
N ASP A 46 23.76 -27.37 -22.84
CA ASP A 46 23.81 -26.24 -21.91
C ASP A 46 25.23 -26.08 -21.37
N ILE A 47 25.83 -24.92 -21.61
CA ILE A 47 27.17 -24.58 -21.10
C ILE A 47 27.14 -23.31 -20.26
N SER A 48 25.95 -22.90 -19.78
CA SER A 48 25.77 -21.67 -19.01
C SER A 48 26.66 -21.59 -17.76
N SER A 49 27.14 -20.39 -17.47
CA SER A 49 28.13 -20.11 -16.42
C SER A 49 29.40 -20.96 -16.50
N THR A 50 29.85 -21.27 -17.72
CA THR A 50 31.17 -21.89 -17.96
C THR A 50 32.01 -21.04 -18.90
N ASN A 51 33.33 -21.30 -18.94
CA ASN A 51 34.23 -20.66 -19.92
C ASN A 51 34.30 -21.42 -21.26
N LEU A 52 33.43 -22.41 -21.52
CA LEU A 52 33.53 -23.25 -22.74
C LEU A 52 33.33 -22.46 -24.05
N ALA A 53 32.60 -21.35 -24.00
CA ALA A 53 32.35 -20.48 -25.14
C ALA A 53 33.39 -19.35 -25.32
N SER A 54 34.42 -19.28 -24.46
CA SER A 54 35.43 -18.24 -24.52
C SER A 54 36.23 -18.27 -25.83
N GLN A 55 36.92 -17.17 -26.13
CA GLN A 55 37.82 -17.09 -27.28
C GLN A 55 39.03 -18.03 -27.11
N PRO A 56 39.62 -18.53 -28.22
CA PRO A 56 40.75 -19.47 -28.16
C PRO A 56 41.96 -18.89 -27.45
N SER A 57 42.56 -19.67 -26.56
CA SER A 57 43.86 -19.38 -25.95
C SER A 57 45.01 -20.03 -26.75
N THR A 58 46.26 -19.66 -26.45
CA THR A 58 47.45 -20.32 -27.03
C THR A 58 47.58 -21.80 -26.65
N TYR A 59 46.91 -22.23 -25.57
CA TYR A 59 46.89 -23.61 -25.11
C TYR A 59 45.80 -24.45 -25.78
N ASP A 60 44.87 -23.81 -26.49
CA ASP A 60 43.83 -24.50 -27.22
C ASP A 60 44.35 -25.11 -28.52
N ARG A 61 43.92 -26.35 -28.79
CA ARG A 61 44.25 -27.09 -30.02
C ARG A 61 42.97 -27.60 -30.70
N PRO A 62 42.05 -26.72 -31.14
CA PRO A 62 40.92 -27.16 -31.94
C PRO A 62 41.44 -27.69 -33.28
N VAL A 63 41.05 -28.90 -33.67
CA VAL A 63 41.46 -29.48 -34.95
C VAL A 63 40.83 -28.64 -36.07
N LYS A 64 41.61 -28.29 -37.10
CA LYS A 64 41.11 -27.65 -38.34
C LYS A 64 40.23 -28.64 -39.11
N GLY A 65 38.98 -28.80 -38.68
CA GLY A 65 37.94 -29.51 -39.42
C GLY A 65 37.27 -28.60 -40.44
N THR A 66 36.77 -29.16 -41.54
CA THR A 66 35.85 -28.48 -42.46
C THR A 66 34.60 -28.05 -41.69
N THR A 67 34.37 -26.74 -41.60
CA THR A 67 33.24 -26.16 -40.87
C THR A 67 31.93 -26.43 -41.62
N SER A 68 31.10 -27.33 -41.11
CA SER A 68 29.75 -27.59 -41.65
C SER A 68 28.74 -26.52 -41.24
N VAL A 69 28.98 -25.79 -40.14
CA VAL A 69 28.09 -24.75 -39.62
C VAL A 69 28.89 -23.49 -39.28
N ARG A 70 28.34 -22.31 -39.61
CA ARG A 70 28.95 -21.01 -39.25
C ARG A 70 28.74 -20.76 -37.75
N SER A 71 29.81 -20.39 -37.05
CA SER A 71 29.75 -20.04 -35.64
C SER A 71 30.90 -19.15 -35.19
N ASP A 72 30.57 -18.12 -34.42
CA ASP A 72 31.54 -17.27 -33.72
C ASP A 72 32.10 -17.96 -32.46
N ILE A 73 31.42 -19.00 -31.96
CA ILE A 73 31.89 -19.85 -30.85
C ILE A 73 32.80 -20.92 -31.45
N TYR A 74 34.12 -20.73 -31.32
CA TYR A 74 35.13 -21.57 -31.97
C TYR A 74 34.97 -23.07 -31.71
N GLY A 75 34.61 -23.44 -30.48
CA GLY A 75 34.40 -24.85 -30.09
C GLY A 75 33.23 -25.52 -30.82
N LEU A 76 32.28 -24.76 -31.37
CA LEU A 76 31.06 -25.29 -32.01
C LEU A 76 31.16 -25.42 -33.54
N ARG A 77 32.25 -24.95 -34.16
CA ARG A 77 32.39 -24.91 -35.63
C ARG A 77 32.38 -26.28 -36.33
N CYS A 78 32.53 -27.37 -35.59
CA CYS A 78 32.52 -28.75 -36.11
C CYS A 78 31.20 -29.49 -35.85
N LEU A 79 30.15 -28.79 -35.42
CA LEU A 79 28.79 -29.32 -35.37
C LEU A 79 28.34 -29.76 -36.77
N GLY A 80 27.69 -30.92 -36.86
CA GLY A 80 27.15 -31.43 -38.13
C GLY A 80 25.90 -30.67 -38.61
N ALA A 81 25.14 -30.11 -37.67
CA ALA A 81 23.97 -29.26 -37.90
C ALA A 81 23.80 -28.30 -36.72
N PRO A 82 23.06 -27.18 -36.87
CA PRO A 82 22.70 -26.32 -35.75
C PRO A 82 21.96 -27.10 -34.64
N LEU A 83 22.22 -26.76 -33.38
CA LEU A 83 21.53 -27.34 -32.23
C LEU A 83 20.07 -26.88 -32.15
N GLU A 84 19.22 -27.70 -31.56
CA GLU A 84 17.84 -27.29 -31.22
C GLU A 84 17.86 -26.31 -30.03
N TYR A 85 18.77 -26.51 -29.08
CA TYR A 85 18.96 -25.66 -27.89
C TYR A 85 20.44 -25.46 -27.56
N LEU A 86 20.79 -24.24 -27.18
CA LEU A 86 22.10 -23.90 -26.63
C LEU A 86 21.96 -22.93 -25.44
N GLY A 87 22.40 -23.37 -24.25
CA GLY A 87 22.51 -22.51 -23.06
C GLY A 87 23.84 -21.77 -23.03
N LEU A 88 23.78 -20.43 -23.09
CA LEU A 88 24.90 -19.49 -23.11
C LEU A 88 24.80 -18.39 -22.06
N PHE A 89 23.81 -18.46 -21.17
CA PHE A 89 23.67 -17.52 -20.07
C PHE A 89 24.96 -17.45 -19.24
N ASN A 90 25.47 -16.23 -19.02
CA ASN A 90 26.70 -15.96 -18.27
C ASN A 90 27.98 -16.65 -18.83
N CYS A 91 28.13 -16.71 -20.16
CA CYS A 91 29.29 -17.30 -20.85
C CYS A 91 30.14 -16.24 -21.58
N ASP A 92 30.73 -15.28 -20.86
CA ASP A 92 31.63 -14.25 -21.43
C ASP A 92 31.04 -13.53 -22.67
N SER A 93 29.75 -13.15 -22.57
CA SER A 93 29.00 -12.49 -23.65
C SER A 93 28.83 -13.32 -24.94
N ALA A 94 29.08 -14.62 -24.92
CA ALA A 94 28.92 -15.48 -26.09
C ALA A 94 27.49 -15.52 -26.65
N SER A 95 26.48 -15.31 -25.80
CA SER A 95 25.07 -15.10 -26.14
C SER A 95 24.84 -13.91 -27.08
N HIS A 96 25.74 -12.92 -27.10
CA HIS A 96 25.65 -11.71 -27.92
C HIS A 96 26.26 -11.86 -29.32
N PHE A 97 27.00 -12.94 -29.59
CA PHE A 97 27.60 -13.18 -30.90
C PHE A 97 26.57 -13.17 -32.03
N ALA A 98 27.04 -12.92 -33.25
CA ALA A 98 26.19 -12.80 -34.43
C ALA A 98 25.79 -14.19 -34.94
N GLU A 99 26.77 -15.09 -35.03
CA GLU A 99 26.59 -16.44 -35.57
C GLU A 99 26.64 -17.48 -34.43
N ILE A 100 25.46 -17.80 -33.89
CA ILE A 100 25.28 -18.84 -32.88
C ILE A 100 24.55 -20.04 -33.52
N PRO A 101 25.14 -21.24 -33.56
CA PRO A 101 24.64 -22.38 -34.32
C PRO A 101 23.54 -23.13 -33.56
N ALA A 102 22.46 -22.43 -33.16
CA ALA A 102 21.34 -23.00 -32.42
C ALA A 102 20.02 -22.29 -32.74
N LYS A 103 18.89 -23.01 -32.70
CA LYS A 103 17.55 -22.43 -32.92
C LYS A 103 17.03 -21.68 -31.70
N ASN A 104 17.24 -22.23 -30.51
CA ASN A 104 16.80 -21.67 -29.24
C ASN A 104 18.01 -21.43 -28.35
N ILE A 105 18.20 -20.18 -27.90
CA ILE A 105 19.38 -19.76 -27.14
C ILE A 105 18.91 -19.20 -25.80
N ALA A 106 19.27 -19.86 -24.70
CA ALA A 106 19.12 -19.28 -23.38
C ALA A 106 20.34 -18.41 -23.10
N GLY A 107 20.13 -17.15 -22.78
CA GLY A 107 21.19 -16.15 -22.68
C GLY A 107 20.66 -14.82 -22.17
N ASP A 108 21.48 -13.79 -22.28
CA ASP A 108 21.30 -12.45 -21.72
C ASP A 108 21.29 -11.33 -22.78
N LYS A 109 21.22 -11.68 -24.07
CA LYS A 109 21.25 -10.70 -25.16
C LYS A 109 19.97 -9.85 -25.27
N ASP A 110 18.81 -10.50 -25.17
CA ASP A 110 17.52 -9.92 -25.50
C ASP A 110 16.36 -10.60 -24.74
N GLU A 111 15.15 -10.05 -24.89
CA GLU A 111 13.93 -10.54 -24.23
C GLU A 111 13.68 -12.02 -24.50
N LYS A 112 13.88 -12.49 -25.74
CA LYS A 112 13.64 -13.89 -26.10
C LYS A 112 14.62 -14.82 -25.39
N GLN A 113 15.89 -14.44 -25.32
CA GLN A 113 16.91 -15.25 -24.63
C GLN A 113 16.67 -15.30 -23.11
N ILE A 114 16.31 -14.18 -22.49
CA ILE A 114 16.03 -14.11 -21.05
C ILE A 114 14.79 -14.94 -20.69
N LEU A 115 13.70 -14.84 -21.47
CA LEU A 115 12.49 -15.63 -21.21
C LEU A 115 12.73 -17.13 -21.38
N LEU A 116 13.59 -17.53 -22.32
CA LEU A 116 14.00 -18.91 -22.44
C LEU A 116 14.86 -19.35 -21.25
N ALA A 117 15.80 -18.51 -20.80
CA ALA A 117 16.62 -18.80 -19.62
C ALA A 117 15.75 -18.96 -18.35
N LEU A 118 14.75 -18.10 -18.13
CA LEU A 118 13.81 -18.22 -17.02
C LEU A 118 13.07 -19.57 -17.03
N ARG A 119 12.68 -20.05 -18.23
CA ARG A 119 12.03 -21.35 -18.40
C ARG A 119 12.97 -22.51 -18.10
N MET A 120 14.14 -22.50 -18.72
CA MET A 120 15.11 -23.60 -18.66
C MET A 120 15.71 -23.76 -17.27
N TYR A 121 15.96 -22.65 -16.56
CA TYR A 121 16.58 -22.67 -15.24
C TYR A 121 15.56 -22.59 -14.09
N SER A 122 14.27 -22.78 -14.37
CA SER A 122 13.19 -22.68 -13.39
C SER A 122 13.40 -23.52 -12.13
N GLN A 123 14.12 -24.64 -12.19
CA GLN A 123 14.42 -25.53 -11.06
C GLN A 123 15.78 -25.26 -10.40
N ARG A 124 16.58 -24.33 -10.92
CA ARG A 124 17.97 -24.11 -10.52
C ARG A 124 18.16 -22.75 -9.87
N ALA A 125 17.89 -22.65 -8.57
CA ALA A 125 17.91 -21.40 -7.80
C ALA A 125 19.13 -20.50 -8.11
N GLY A 126 20.35 -21.04 -8.03
CA GLY A 126 21.57 -20.25 -8.26
C GLY A 126 21.70 -19.64 -9.67
N LEU A 127 21.32 -20.36 -10.72
CA LEU A 127 21.28 -19.79 -12.08
C LEU A 127 20.10 -18.84 -12.23
N LEU A 128 18.93 -19.23 -11.72
CA LEU A 128 17.69 -18.49 -11.87
C LEU A 128 17.75 -17.11 -11.21
N GLN A 129 18.43 -16.98 -10.07
CA GLN A 129 18.69 -15.70 -9.43
C GLN A 129 19.40 -14.73 -10.39
N ALA A 130 20.46 -15.18 -11.08
CA ALA A 130 21.18 -14.36 -12.04
C ALA A 130 20.30 -13.99 -13.25
N VAL A 131 19.47 -14.92 -13.75
CA VAL A 131 18.52 -14.62 -14.82
C VAL A 131 17.47 -13.59 -14.39
N LEU A 132 16.96 -13.68 -13.17
CA LEU A 132 16.01 -12.70 -12.64
C LEU A 132 16.63 -11.31 -12.51
N ASN A 133 17.92 -11.23 -12.16
CA ASN A 133 18.64 -9.94 -12.17
C ASN A 133 18.72 -9.36 -13.58
N GLU A 134 19.05 -10.16 -14.58
CA GLU A 134 19.05 -9.69 -15.98
C GLU A 134 17.63 -9.36 -16.47
N SER A 135 16.62 -10.11 -16.06
CA SER A 135 15.22 -9.80 -16.33
C SER A 135 14.83 -8.45 -15.74
N TYR A 136 15.23 -8.16 -14.51
CA TYR A 136 15.05 -6.87 -13.86
C TYR A 136 15.72 -5.74 -14.65
N GLN A 137 16.99 -5.90 -15.03
CA GLN A 137 17.71 -4.89 -15.82
C GLN A 137 17.02 -4.63 -17.16
N LEU A 138 16.61 -5.72 -17.84
CA LEU A 138 15.91 -5.66 -19.11
C LEU A 138 14.59 -4.90 -18.99
N TYR A 139 13.71 -5.23 -18.06
CA TYR A 139 12.41 -4.55 -17.93
C TYR A 139 12.51 -3.14 -17.34
N ARG A 140 13.58 -2.84 -16.60
CA ARG A 140 13.82 -1.50 -16.07
C ARG A 140 14.34 -0.51 -17.12
N PHE A 141 15.30 -0.94 -17.95
CA PHE A 141 16.04 -0.05 -18.86
C PHE A 141 15.83 -0.36 -20.34
N GLY A 142 15.30 -1.54 -20.67
CA GLY A 142 15.05 -1.96 -22.04
C GLY A 142 13.96 -1.14 -22.72
N HIS A 143 14.05 -1.09 -24.04
CA HIS A 143 13.08 -0.43 -24.91
C HIS A 143 12.48 -1.45 -25.89
N ASN A 144 11.25 -1.20 -26.34
CA ASN A 144 10.55 -2.03 -27.35
C ASN A 144 10.35 -3.51 -26.96
N LEU A 145 10.13 -3.77 -25.67
CA LEU A 145 9.79 -5.09 -25.14
C LEU A 145 8.30 -5.41 -25.37
N ASN A 146 8.00 -6.65 -25.75
CA ASN A 146 6.66 -7.04 -26.19
C ASN A 146 6.09 -8.27 -25.45
N GLN A 147 6.86 -8.93 -24.59
CA GLN A 147 6.48 -10.20 -23.95
C GLN A 147 6.26 -10.07 -22.43
N HIS A 148 5.84 -8.90 -21.95
CA HIS A 148 5.59 -8.62 -20.52
C HIS A 148 4.65 -9.64 -19.84
N THR A 149 3.58 -10.07 -20.52
CA THR A 149 2.65 -11.07 -19.95
C THR A 149 3.33 -12.41 -19.71
N GLU A 150 4.19 -12.85 -20.62
CA GLU A 150 4.93 -14.10 -20.47
C GLU A 150 5.96 -13.98 -19.34
N ALA A 151 6.70 -12.86 -19.32
CA ALA A 151 7.66 -12.55 -18.26
C ALA A 151 7.01 -12.58 -16.88
N LEU A 152 5.83 -11.97 -16.74
CA LEU A 152 5.06 -11.97 -15.51
C LEU A 152 4.85 -13.39 -14.98
N HIS A 153 4.35 -14.30 -15.82
CA HIS A 153 4.07 -15.68 -15.39
C HIS A 153 5.34 -16.47 -15.06
N LEU A 154 6.43 -16.23 -15.79
CA LEU A 154 7.71 -16.87 -15.51
C LEU A 154 8.33 -16.39 -14.18
N VAL A 155 8.30 -15.09 -13.93
CA VAL A 155 8.80 -14.50 -12.66
C VAL A 155 7.92 -14.95 -11.49
N LEU A 156 6.59 -14.94 -11.63
CA LEU A 156 5.69 -15.48 -10.60
C LEU A 156 5.97 -16.95 -10.31
N GLY A 157 6.12 -17.77 -11.36
CA GLY A 157 6.45 -19.18 -11.21
C GLY A 157 7.83 -19.42 -10.57
N ALA A 158 8.79 -18.53 -10.79
CA ALA A 158 10.10 -18.58 -10.12
C ALA A 158 9.98 -18.26 -8.63
N MET A 159 9.30 -17.16 -8.28
CA MET A 159 9.08 -16.74 -6.89
C MET A 159 8.30 -17.78 -6.09
N GLN A 160 7.22 -18.34 -6.65
CA GLN A 160 6.44 -19.38 -5.96
C GLN A 160 7.23 -20.65 -5.70
N ARG A 161 8.09 -21.05 -6.63
CA ARG A 161 8.86 -22.30 -6.53
C ARG A 161 10.02 -22.20 -5.55
N HIS A 162 10.65 -21.04 -5.47
CA HIS A 162 11.82 -20.79 -4.63
C HIS A 162 11.47 -19.80 -3.52
N LEU A 163 10.35 -20.05 -2.84
CA LEU A 163 9.85 -19.17 -1.78
C LEU A 163 10.87 -19.03 -0.65
N GLU A 164 11.67 -20.05 -0.35
CA GLU A 164 12.64 -20.03 0.75
C GLU A 164 13.94 -19.26 0.43
N ASP A 165 14.18 -18.89 -0.83
CA ASP A 165 15.40 -18.19 -1.25
C ASP A 165 15.20 -16.67 -1.26
N SER A 166 15.74 -15.97 -0.26
CA SER A 166 15.55 -14.53 -0.10
C SER A 166 16.13 -13.73 -1.28
N THR A 167 17.28 -14.15 -1.81
CA THR A 167 17.96 -13.45 -2.91
C THR A 167 17.15 -13.54 -4.20
N LEU A 168 16.51 -14.69 -4.43
CA LEU A 168 15.62 -14.91 -5.55
C LEU A 168 14.32 -14.09 -5.40
N GLN A 169 13.74 -14.05 -4.19
CA GLN A 169 12.57 -13.22 -3.93
C GLN A 169 12.85 -11.72 -4.12
N ILE A 170 14.04 -11.24 -3.75
CA ILE A 170 14.46 -9.84 -3.99
C ILE A 170 14.53 -9.56 -5.50
N ALA A 171 15.20 -10.42 -6.28
CA ALA A 171 15.33 -10.23 -7.73
C ALA A 171 13.98 -10.37 -8.46
N GLY A 172 13.17 -11.34 -8.05
CA GLY A 172 11.82 -11.59 -8.59
C GLY A 172 10.88 -10.43 -8.31
N SER A 173 10.77 -9.97 -7.06
CA SER A 173 9.92 -8.82 -6.69
C SER A 173 10.35 -7.53 -7.40
N ALA A 174 11.65 -7.30 -7.56
CA ALA A 174 12.17 -6.16 -8.32
C ALA A 174 11.75 -6.23 -9.81
N SER A 175 11.83 -7.41 -10.42
CA SER A 175 11.39 -7.65 -11.79
C SER A 175 9.88 -7.43 -11.94
N LEU A 176 9.07 -7.99 -11.02
CA LEU A 176 7.62 -7.83 -11.02
C LEU A 176 7.19 -6.37 -11.02
N PHE A 177 7.80 -5.52 -10.18
CA PHE A 177 7.47 -4.10 -10.08
C PHE A 177 7.47 -3.39 -11.44
N TYR A 178 8.43 -3.69 -12.31
CA TYR A 178 8.51 -3.08 -13.64
C TYR A 178 7.56 -3.74 -14.65
N ILE A 179 7.39 -5.06 -14.56
CA ILE A 179 6.55 -5.83 -15.48
C ILE A 179 5.06 -5.49 -15.29
N ILE A 180 4.55 -5.47 -14.06
CA ILE A 180 3.10 -5.33 -13.78
C ILE A 180 2.51 -4.02 -14.31
N ARG A 181 3.33 -2.97 -14.42
CA ARG A 181 2.94 -1.65 -14.95
C ARG A 181 2.69 -1.64 -16.46
N LYS A 182 3.04 -2.73 -17.15
CA LYS A 182 2.95 -2.87 -18.61
C LYS A 182 2.02 -4.01 -19.03
N VAL A 183 1.40 -4.71 -18.07
CA VAL A 183 0.52 -5.85 -18.33
C VAL A 183 -0.91 -5.50 -17.96
N SER A 184 -1.83 -5.68 -18.91
CA SER A 184 -3.26 -5.73 -18.59
C SER A 184 -3.57 -7.10 -17.98
N MET A 185 -3.90 -7.13 -16.69
CA MET A 185 -4.15 -8.35 -15.93
C MET A 185 -5.64 -8.56 -15.71
N ASN A 186 -6.10 -9.81 -15.88
CA ASN A 186 -7.43 -10.20 -15.41
C ASN A 186 -7.43 -10.36 -13.87
N ARG A 187 -8.60 -10.54 -13.28
CA ARG A 187 -8.77 -10.67 -11.81
C ARG A 187 -7.91 -11.79 -11.21
N ASP A 188 -7.78 -12.92 -11.90
CA ASP A 188 -7.08 -14.09 -11.36
C ASP A 188 -5.56 -13.87 -11.39
N THR A 189 -5.02 -13.29 -12.47
CA THR A 189 -3.61 -12.88 -12.53
C THR A 189 -3.29 -11.82 -11.48
N LYS A 190 -4.18 -10.83 -11.25
CA LYS A 190 -4.00 -9.83 -10.18
C LYS A 190 -3.89 -10.50 -8.81
N ARG A 191 -4.78 -11.46 -8.52
CA ARG A 191 -4.74 -12.25 -7.27
C ARG A 191 -3.44 -13.05 -7.15
N MET A 192 -2.98 -13.69 -8.22
CA MET A 192 -1.71 -14.43 -8.21
C MET A 192 -0.53 -13.51 -7.89
N VAL A 193 -0.48 -12.31 -8.48
CA VAL A 193 0.58 -11.34 -8.20
C VAL A 193 0.52 -10.91 -6.73
N VAL A 194 -0.64 -10.44 -6.26
CA VAL A 194 -0.80 -10.02 -4.86
C VAL A 194 -0.41 -11.15 -3.91
N THR A 195 -0.87 -12.38 -4.16
CA THR A 195 -0.52 -13.55 -3.34
C THR A 195 0.99 -13.78 -3.30
N ALA A 196 1.67 -13.77 -4.46
CA ALA A 196 3.12 -13.97 -4.51
C ALA A 196 3.91 -12.85 -3.78
N LEU A 197 3.44 -11.60 -3.88
CA LEU A 197 4.04 -10.48 -3.13
C LEU A 197 3.89 -10.68 -1.62
N LEU A 198 2.69 -11.07 -1.15
CA LEU A 198 2.42 -11.33 0.27
C LEU A 198 3.18 -12.55 0.79
N ASP A 199 3.23 -13.64 0.02
CA ASP A 199 3.98 -14.85 0.38
C ASP A 199 5.46 -14.54 0.59
N GLY A 200 6.05 -13.77 -0.33
CA GLY A 200 7.44 -13.36 -0.19
C GLY A 200 7.67 -12.43 1.01
N MET A 201 6.76 -11.48 1.28
CA MET A 201 6.88 -10.57 2.44
C MET A 201 6.80 -11.33 3.76
N ASP A 202 5.90 -12.32 3.82
CA ASP A 202 5.69 -13.17 4.99
C ASP A 202 6.90 -14.08 5.25
N ALA A 203 7.47 -14.67 4.20
CA ALA A 203 8.64 -15.54 4.29
C ALA A 203 9.95 -14.78 4.60
N HIS A 204 10.07 -13.53 4.14
CA HIS A 204 11.32 -12.74 4.19
C HIS A 204 11.12 -11.36 4.82
N MET A 205 10.37 -11.29 5.92
CA MET A 205 10.09 -10.03 6.61
C MET A 205 11.35 -9.25 6.98
N GLU A 206 12.47 -9.92 7.27
CA GLU A 206 13.74 -9.29 7.64
C GLU A 206 14.45 -8.58 6.46
N GLU A 207 14.09 -8.91 5.23
CA GLU A 207 14.76 -8.40 4.02
C GLU A 207 14.14 -7.07 3.56
N GLN A 208 14.68 -5.96 4.05
CA GLN A 208 14.14 -4.60 3.79
C GLN A 208 13.91 -4.31 2.30
N VAL A 209 14.83 -4.70 1.42
CA VAL A 209 14.71 -4.45 -0.03
C VAL A 209 13.53 -5.22 -0.62
N MET A 210 13.30 -6.45 -0.15
CA MET A 210 12.21 -7.31 -0.58
C MET A 210 10.86 -6.69 -0.22
N VAL A 211 10.65 -6.39 1.07
CA VAL A 211 9.37 -5.86 1.54
C VAL A 211 9.05 -4.52 0.90
N ARG A 212 10.07 -3.68 0.65
CA ARG A 212 9.91 -2.41 -0.05
C ARG A 212 9.46 -2.61 -1.50
N ASN A 213 10.09 -3.54 -2.23
CA ASN A 213 9.69 -3.85 -3.61
C ASN A 213 8.24 -4.37 -3.68
N CYS A 214 7.85 -5.22 -2.73
CA CYS A 214 6.48 -5.71 -2.63
C CYS A 214 5.48 -4.60 -2.32
N CYS A 215 5.76 -3.74 -1.33
CA CYS A 215 4.88 -2.62 -1.01
C CYS A 215 4.72 -1.64 -2.18
N LEU A 216 5.81 -1.31 -2.90
CA LEU A 216 5.74 -0.48 -4.11
C LEU A 216 4.91 -1.14 -5.22
N SER A 217 4.99 -2.46 -5.34
CA SER A 217 4.21 -3.23 -6.30
C SER A 217 2.73 -3.27 -5.94
N LEU A 218 2.39 -3.38 -4.64
CA LEU A 218 1.01 -3.29 -4.15
C LEU A 218 0.38 -1.93 -4.45
N CYS A 219 1.15 -0.83 -4.41
CA CYS A 219 0.67 0.50 -4.81
C CYS A 219 0.30 0.63 -6.31
N GLN A 220 0.60 -0.37 -7.15
CA GLN A 220 0.20 -0.36 -8.57
C GLN A 220 -1.21 -0.93 -8.79
N PHE A 221 -1.88 -1.42 -7.75
CA PHE A 221 -3.23 -1.98 -7.81
C PHE A 221 -4.27 -0.95 -7.33
N GLU A 222 -5.51 -1.10 -7.80
CA GLU A 222 -6.62 -0.29 -7.32
C GLU A 222 -7.02 -0.72 -5.90
N ILE A 223 -6.57 0.07 -4.92
CA ILE A 223 -6.92 -0.09 -3.51
C ILE A 223 -8.27 0.57 -3.29
N PRO A 224 -9.25 -0.13 -2.67
CA PRO A 224 -9.14 -1.42 -2.00
C PRO A 224 -9.57 -2.59 -2.89
N LEU A 225 -10.23 -2.33 -4.03
CA LEU A 225 -11.00 -3.29 -4.83
C LEU A 225 -10.19 -4.55 -5.20
N GLU A 226 -8.93 -4.37 -5.55
CA GLU A 226 -8.07 -5.43 -6.07
C GLU A 226 -7.31 -6.20 -4.99
N ILE A 227 -7.26 -5.68 -3.75
CA ILE A 227 -6.54 -6.27 -2.62
C ILE A 227 -7.46 -6.76 -1.50
N LEU A 228 -8.75 -6.40 -1.52
CA LEU A 228 -9.73 -6.74 -0.48
C LEU A 228 -9.93 -8.25 -0.28
N PHE A 229 -9.65 -9.07 -1.29
CA PHE A 229 -9.83 -10.52 -1.19
C PHE A 229 -8.98 -11.17 -0.08
N ASP A 230 -7.88 -10.52 0.32
CA ASP A 230 -7.01 -10.95 1.43
C ASP A 230 -6.67 -9.80 2.38
N TYR A 231 -7.64 -8.91 2.60
CA TYR A 231 -7.50 -7.68 3.40
C TYR A 231 -6.80 -7.93 4.74
N GLY A 232 -7.26 -8.93 5.49
CA GLY A 232 -6.74 -9.22 6.81
C GLY A 232 -5.25 -9.60 6.80
N ARG A 233 -4.79 -10.32 5.76
CA ARG A 233 -3.38 -10.68 5.61
C ARG A 233 -2.55 -9.46 5.19
N VAL A 234 -3.04 -8.66 4.25
CA VAL A 234 -2.37 -7.42 3.82
C VAL A 234 -2.17 -6.49 5.01
N ALA A 235 -3.23 -6.22 5.79
CA ALA A 235 -3.15 -5.36 6.97
C ALA A 235 -2.14 -5.89 8.00
N ARG A 236 -2.17 -7.20 8.32
CA ARG A 236 -1.21 -7.81 9.24
C ARG A 236 0.24 -7.65 8.77
N LEU A 237 0.51 -7.94 7.50
CA LEU A 237 1.86 -7.84 6.95
C LEU A 237 2.36 -6.40 6.92
N LEU A 238 1.52 -5.44 6.55
CA LEU A 238 1.89 -4.02 6.56
C LEU A 238 2.19 -3.51 7.98
N VAL A 239 1.40 -3.91 8.98
CA VAL A 239 1.69 -3.58 10.40
C VAL A 239 3.02 -4.20 10.83
N ALA A 240 3.29 -5.47 10.47
CA ALA A 240 4.57 -6.11 10.74
C ALA A 240 5.75 -5.40 10.06
N VAL A 241 5.61 -4.99 8.79
CA VAL A 241 6.65 -4.23 8.08
C VAL A 241 6.96 -2.92 8.80
N LEU A 242 5.95 -2.17 9.25
CA LEU A 242 6.17 -0.94 10.04
C LEU A 242 6.84 -1.20 11.37
N GLN A 243 6.60 -2.35 11.99
CA GLN A 243 7.23 -2.72 13.25
C GLN A 243 8.71 -3.06 13.05
N HIS A 244 9.05 -3.88 12.04
CA HIS A 244 10.41 -4.34 11.76
C HIS A 244 11.28 -3.27 11.09
N HIS A 245 10.75 -2.53 10.11
CA HIS A 245 11.50 -1.57 9.28
C HIS A 245 11.25 -0.12 9.65
N ASN A 246 11.06 0.12 10.95
CA ASN A 246 10.69 1.43 11.52
C ASN A 246 11.78 2.52 11.46
N SER A 247 12.95 2.23 10.90
CA SER A 247 14.02 3.19 10.65
C SER A 247 14.12 3.60 9.18
N ASP A 248 13.46 2.88 8.26
CA ASP A 248 13.49 3.19 6.83
C ASP A 248 12.35 4.11 6.45
N HIS A 249 12.67 5.39 6.27
CA HIS A 249 11.69 6.43 5.96
C HIS A 249 10.87 6.13 4.69
N LEU A 250 11.50 5.57 3.66
CA LEU A 250 10.79 5.27 2.41
C LEU A 250 9.76 4.16 2.63
N THR A 251 10.14 3.07 3.29
CA THR A 251 9.22 1.98 3.62
C THR A 251 8.09 2.45 4.52
N GLN A 252 8.39 3.26 5.56
CA GLN A 252 7.34 3.86 6.41
C GLN A 252 6.30 4.62 5.59
N ARG A 253 6.75 5.52 4.70
CA ARG A 253 5.86 6.35 3.88
C ARG A 253 4.94 5.50 3.01
N ILE A 254 5.49 4.47 2.35
CA ILE A 254 4.72 3.58 1.49
C ILE A 254 3.69 2.80 2.32
N VAL A 255 4.09 2.25 3.45
CA VAL A 255 3.22 1.38 4.25
C VAL A 255 2.12 2.17 4.95
N VAL A 256 2.41 3.34 5.52
CA VAL A 256 1.38 4.21 6.11
C VAL A 256 0.37 4.66 5.05
N PHE A 257 0.84 4.99 3.84
CA PHE A 257 -0.04 5.29 2.71
C PHE A 257 -0.95 4.11 2.34
N LEU A 258 -0.42 2.90 2.25
CA LEU A 258 -1.21 1.69 1.96
C LEU A 258 -2.25 1.42 3.05
N LEU A 259 -1.86 1.53 4.33
CA LEU A 259 -2.76 1.35 5.47
C LEU A 259 -3.89 2.37 5.48
N ASN A 260 -3.59 3.66 5.26
CA ASN A 260 -4.62 4.70 5.20
C ASN A 260 -5.56 4.50 4.00
N SER A 261 -5.00 4.22 2.82
CA SER A 261 -5.79 3.93 1.61
C SER A 261 -6.75 2.78 1.84
N MET A 262 -6.34 1.74 2.57
CA MET A 262 -7.21 0.64 2.97
C MET A 262 -8.25 1.03 4.04
N ALA A 263 -7.87 1.85 5.02
CA ALA A 263 -8.75 2.26 6.12
C ALA A 263 -9.97 3.07 5.63
N CYS A 264 -9.82 3.85 4.56
CA CYS A 264 -10.91 4.64 3.96
C CYS A 264 -12.13 3.81 3.52
N HIS A 265 -11.95 2.50 3.26
CA HIS A 265 -12.97 1.67 2.62
C HIS A 265 -13.48 0.51 3.47
N VAL A 266 -12.91 0.30 4.66
CA VAL A 266 -13.38 -0.77 5.55
C VAL A 266 -14.46 -0.29 6.50
N GLU A 267 -15.34 -1.22 6.88
CA GLU A 267 -16.49 -0.96 7.76
C GLU A 267 -16.63 -2.07 8.81
N GLY A 268 -17.31 -1.74 9.91
CA GLY A 268 -17.70 -2.70 10.95
C GLY A 268 -16.55 -3.58 11.45
N GLU A 269 -16.70 -4.90 11.29
CA GLU A 269 -15.77 -5.91 11.82
C GLU A 269 -14.35 -5.78 11.25
N GLN A 270 -14.18 -5.30 10.02
CA GLN A 270 -12.86 -5.11 9.43
C GLN A 270 -12.05 -4.03 10.16
N LYS A 271 -12.70 -2.92 10.58
CA LYS A 271 -12.03 -1.90 11.39
C LYS A 271 -11.58 -2.47 12.74
N VAL A 272 -12.42 -3.29 13.36
CA VAL A 272 -12.08 -3.98 14.62
C VAL A 272 -10.92 -4.95 14.42
N GLN A 273 -10.89 -5.69 13.31
CA GLN A 273 -9.79 -6.58 12.97
C GLN A 273 -8.45 -5.84 12.85
N VAL A 274 -8.43 -4.67 12.19
CA VAL A 274 -7.24 -3.82 12.09
C VAL A 274 -6.77 -3.34 13.48
N GLY A 275 -7.70 -2.99 14.36
CA GLY A 275 -7.37 -2.68 15.75
C GLY A 275 -6.79 -3.88 16.50
N ASN A 276 -7.34 -5.08 16.30
CA ASN A 276 -6.91 -6.31 16.97
C ASN A 276 -5.49 -6.75 16.58
N ILE A 277 -5.00 -6.39 15.40
CA ILE A 277 -3.64 -6.71 14.94
C ILE A 277 -2.60 -5.68 15.41
N GLY A 278 -2.98 -4.70 16.24
CA GLY A 278 -2.06 -3.72 16.82
C GLY A 278 -1.74 -2.52 15.92
N ALA A 279 -2.53 -2.27 14.88
CA ALA A 279 -2.24 -1.21 13.91
C ALA A 279 -2.26 0.19 14.54
N ILE A 280 -3.17 0.42 15.51
CA ILE A 280 -3.33 1.72 16.19
C ILE A 280 -2.05 2.04 16.98
N GLU A 281 -1.59 1.08 17.77
CA GLU A 281 -0.42 1.20 18.62
C GLU A 281 0.86 1.41 17.79
N ILE A 282 1.00 0.68 16.67
CA ILE A 282 2.14 0.81 15.76
C ILE A 282 2.17 2.18 15.07
N ILE A 283 1.01 2.70 14.62
CA ILE A 283 0.94 4.03 14.00
C ILE A 283 1.21 5.14 15.02
N LEU A 284 0.65 5.04 16.22
CA LEU A 284 0.97 5.96 17.32
C LEU A 284 2.48 5.98 17.62
N GLU A 285 3.14 4.83 17.59
CA GLU A 285 4.58 4.75 17.77
C GLU A 285 5.38 5.45 16.65
N GLN A 286 4.95 5.34 15.39
CA GLN A 286 5.56 6.11 14.30
C GLN A 286 5.39 7.63 14.52
N ILE A 287 4.19 8.07 14.93
CA ILE A 287 3.91 9.47 15.22
C ILE A 287 4.77 9.98 16.40
N ARG A 288 4.92 9.20 17.48
CA ARG A 288 5.79 9.56 18.62
C ARG A 288 7.23 9.78 18.19
N ARG A 289 7.76 8.92 17.32
CA ARG A 289 9.13 9.06 16.81
C ARG A 289 9.31 10.32 15.97
N LYS A 290 8.33 10.62 15.11
CA LYS A 290 8.32 11.85 14.30
C LYS A 290 8.21 13.09 15.17
N HIS A 291 7.33 13.07 16.17
CA HIS A 291 7.18 14.12 17.18
C HIS A 291 8.49 14.38 17.95
N ALA A 292 9.11 13.32 18.48
CA ALA A 292 10.37 13.39 19.20
C ALA A 292 11.54 13.89 18.34
N ALA A 293 11.51 13.62 17.03
CA ALA A 293 12.48 14.13 16.06
C ALA A 293 12.13 15.55 15.55
N SER A 294 11.02 16.14 16.00
CA SER A 294 10.49 17.40 15.50
C SER A 294 10.24 17.45 13.99
N ILE A 295 9.77 16.33 13.44
CA ILE A 295 9.43 16.19 12.02
C ILE A 295 7.91 16.07 11.88
N CYS A 296 7.32 16.95 11.07
CA CYS A 296 5.96 16.79 10.54
C CYS A 296 6.07 16.53 9.04
N ASP A 297 5.85 15.28 8.64
CA ASP A 297 5.89 14.81 7.26
C ASP A 297 4.65 13.98 6.93
N ASP A 298 4.52 13.53 5.68
CA ASP A 298 3.41 12.69 5.22
C ASP A 298 3.17 11.47 6.14
N VAL A 299 4.21 10.92 6.78
CA VAL A 299 4.05 9.76 7.69
C VAL A 299 3.24 10.16 8.92
N MET A 300 3.50 11.34 9.49
CA MET A 300 2.72 11.86 10.62
C MET A 300 1.29 12.20 10.19
N GLU A 301 1.12 12.97 9.13
CA GLU A 301 -0.20 13.43 8.67
C GLU A 301 -1.10 12.27 8.26
N VAL A 302 -0.60 11.38 7.39
CA VAL A 302 -1.33 10.20 6.91
C VAL A 302 -1.52 9.20 8.05
N GLY A 303 -0.60 9.14 9.02
CA GLY A 303 -0.77 8.36 10.24
C GLY A 303 -1.99 8.79 11.06
N TRP A 304 -2.16 10.09 11.28
CA TRP A 304 -3.37 10.61 11.93
C TRP A 304 -4.63 10.41 11.09
N SER A 305 -4.54 10.56 9.77
CA SER A 305 -5.65 10.24 8.85
C SER A 305 -6.08 8.76 8.96
N PHE A 306 -5.11 7.83 9.04
CA PHE A 306 -5.39 6.41 9.26
C PHE A 306 -6.12 6.18 10.58
N LEU A 307 -5.63 6.78 11.67
CA LEU A 307 -6.25 6.65 12.98
C LEU A 307 -7.67 7.25 13.00
N TRP A 308 -7.90 8.37 12.32
CA TRP A 308 -9.22 8.96 12.13
C TRP A 308 -10.16 7.96 11.42
N ASN A 309 -9.73 7.38 10.30
CA ASN A 309 -10.53 6.42 9.55
C ASN A 309 -10.87 5.15 10.33
N ILE A 310 -9.92 4.61 11.11
CA ILE A 310 -10.13 3.33 11.82
C ILE A 310 -10.92 3.47 13.13
N THR A 311 -10.99 4.67 13.69
CA THR A 311 -11.80 4.98 14.90
C THR A 311 -13.25 5.33 14.57
N ASP A 312 -13.52 5.79 13.34
CA ASP A 312 -14.85 6.17 12.88
C ASP A 312 -15.86 5.02 13.02
N GLU A 313 -17.00 5.31 13.65
CA GLU A 313 -18.05 4.35 14.03
C GLU A 313 -17.54 3.09 14.77
N THR A 314 -16.38 3.14 15.41
CA THR A 314 -15.73 1.98 16.03
C THR A 314 -15.28 2.26 17.47
N PRO A 315 -16.20 2.22 18.46
CA PRO A 315 -15.90 2.58 19.86
C PRO A 315 -14.71 1.82 20.47
N VAL A 316 -14.55 0.53 20.13
CA VAL A 316 -13.43 -0.29 20.61
C VAL A 316 -12.08 0.25 20.12
N ASN A 317 -12.01 0.79 18.90
CA ASN A 317 -10.78 1.39 18.38
C ASN A 317 -10.52 2.76 19.01
N CYS A 318 -11.57 3.55 19.31
CA CYS A 318 -11.42 4.75 20.13
C CYS A 318 -10.82 4.42 21.50
N GLU A 319 -11.31 3.37 22.15
CA GLU A 319 -10.79 2.90 23.45
C GLU A 319 -9.32 2.44 23.34
N ARG A 320 -8.96 1.71 22.27
CA ARG A 320 -7.56 1.32 22.00
C ARG A 320 -6.64 2.53 21.87
N PHE A 321 -7.04 3.55 21.11
CA PHE A 321 -6.29 4.79 20.97
C PHE A 321 -6.07 5.46 22.34
N LEU A 322 -7.12 5.53 23.18
CA LEU A 322 -7.04 6.11 24.52
C LEU A 322 -6.09 5.32 25.43
N ASN A 323 -6.22 3.99 25.45
CA ASN A 323 -5.37 3.09 26.23
C ASN A 323 -3.89 3.14 25.81
N ALA A 324 -3.62 3.53 24.56
CA ALA A 324 -2.29 3.71 24.02
C ALA A 324 -1.75 5.15 24.20
N ASP A 325 -2.23 5.93 25.19
CA ASP A 325 -1.84 7.33 25.44
C ASP A 325 -2.07 8.28 24.25
N GLY A 326 -3.02 7.97 23.38
CA GLY A 326 -3.27 8.74 22.16
C GLY A 326 -3.62 10.22 22.42
N LEU A 327 -4.41 10.52 23.47
CA LEU A 327 -4.75 11.91 23.82
C LEU A 327 -3.55 12.72 24.32
N ARG A 328 -2.61 12.07 25.01
CA ARG A 328 -1.36 12.73 25.43
C ARG A 328 -0.52 13.09 24.21
N LEU A 329 -0.44 12.19 23.23
CA LEU A 329 0.27 12.43 21.97
C LEU A 329 -0.42 13.52 21.14
N PHE A 330 -1.75 13.54 21.06
CA PHE A 330 -2.52 14.62 20.43
C PHE A 330 -2.11 15.99 20.99
N HIS A 331 -2.09 16.13 22.32
CA HIS A 331 -1.72 17.38 22.97
C HIS A 331 -0.28 17.81 22.64
N GLN A 332 0.67 16.86 22.70
CA GLN A 332 2.07 17.09 22.35
C GLN A 332 2.25 17.52 20.89
N CYS A 333 1.56 16.85 19.96
CA CYS A 333 1.55 17.21 18.55
C CYS A 333 0.94 18.60 18.32
N TYR A 334 -0.20 18.91 18.96
CA TYR A 334 -0.82 20.22 18.83
C TYR A 334 0.10 21.34 19.32
N GLN A 335 0.71 21.19 20.50
CA GLN A 335 1.63 22.21 21.04
C GLN A 335 2.81 22.50 20.11
N GLN A 336 3.31 21.49 19.40
CA GLN A 336 4.48 21.61 18.55
C GLN A 336 4.16 21.99 17.10
N PHE A 337 3.01 21.56 16.59
CA PHE A 337 2.65 21.62 15.17
C PHE A 337 1.29 22.27 14.91
N GLN A 338 0.80 23.14 15.80
CA GLN A 338 -0.49 23.85 15.65
C GLN A 338 -0.67 24.63 14.34
N ASN A 339 0.42 24.97 13.65
CA ASN A 339 0.39 25.68 12.36
C ASN A 339 0.26 24.74 11.15
N GLU A 340 0.42 23.43 11.35
CA GLU A 340 0.29 22.41 10.31
C GLU A 340 -1.21 22.06 10.15
N THR A 341 -1.90 22.77 9.25
CA THR A 341 -3.36 22.75 9.14
C THR A 341 -3.92 21.36 8.85
N GLU A 342 -3.29 20.63 7.93
CA GLU A 342 -3.68 19.27 7.55
C GLU A 342 -3.56 18.28 8.74
N LEU A 343 -2.45 18.36 9.48
CA LEU A 343 -2.24 17.56 10.68
C LEU A 343 -3.32 17.85 11.73
N VAL A 344 -3.56 19.13 12.03
CA VAL A 344 -4.58 19.55 13.02
C VAL A 344 -5.98 19.10 12.58
N ARG A 345 -6.30 19.18 11.29
CA ARG A 345 -7.56 18.68 10.74
C ARG A 345 -7.74 17.18 11.00
N ASN A 346 -6.73 16.37 10.66
CA ASN A 346 -6.77 14.91 10.85
C ASN A 346 -6.88 14.53 12.32
N MET A 347 -6.12 15.21 13.20
CA MET A 347 -6.22 15.04 14.65
C MET A 347 -7.64 15.35 15.14
N MET A 348 -8.21 16.48 14.74
CA MET A 348 -9.56 16.87 15.17
C MET A 348 -10.67 15.96 14.65
N GLY A 349 -10.50 15.38 13.46
CA GLY A 349 -11.39 14.34 12.96
C GLY A 349 -11.45 13.12 13.89
N LEU A 350 -10.30 12.63 14.34
CA LEU A 350 -10.22 11.54 15.31
C LEU A 350 -10.85 11.91 16.66
N ILE A 351 -10.54 13.10 17.19
CA ILE A 351 -11.13 13.55 18.46
C ILE A 351 -12.66 13.66 18.35
N GLY A 352 -13.17 14.07 17.18
CA GLY A 352 -14.60 14.02 16.84
C GLY A 352 -15.19 12.63 17.08
N ASN A 353 -14.58 11.59 16.52
CA ASN A 353 -15.04 10.20 16.70
C ASN A 353 -15.05 9.77 18.16
N ILE A 354 -14.08 10.21 18.98
CA ILE A 354 -14.06 9.92 20.42
C ILE A 354 -15.22 10.63 21.12
N ALA A 355 -15.48 11.90 20.77
CA ALA A 355 -16.54 12.71 21.36
C ALA A 355 -17.95 12.16 21.06
N GLU A 356 -18.13 11.45 19.94
CA GLU A 356 -19.39 10.77 19.61
C GLU A 356 -19.69 9.56 20.51
N VAL A 357 -18.67 9.00 21.19
CA VAL A 357 -18.81 7.86 22.10
C VAL A 357 -19.01 8.33 23.54
N GLU A 358 -20.26 8.30 24.00
CA GLU A 358 -20.69 8.78 25.32
C GLU A 358 -19.81 8.29 26.47
N GLN A 359 -19.46 7.00 26.49
CA GLN A 359 -18.68 6.39 27.58
C GLN A 359 -17.22 6.89 27.62
N LEU A 360 -16.71 7.42 26.51
CA LEU A 360 -15.32 7.87 26.38
C LEU A 360 -15.17 9.39 26.54
N ARG A 361 -16.26 10.17 26.41
CA ARG A 361 -16.23 11.65 26.51
C ARG A 361 -15.60 12.18 27.79
N ALA A 362 -15.73 11.46 28.91
CA ALA A 362 -15.11 11.84 30.18
C ALA A 362 -13.57 11.99 30.08
N GLN A 363 -12.92 11.30 29.14
CA GLN A 363 -11.48 11.42 28.89
C GLN A 363 -11.09 12.76 28.25
N LEU A 364 -12.05 13.46 27.63
CA LEU A 364 -11.86 14.78 27.04
C LEU A 364 -12.08 15.92 28.05
N MET A 365 -12.61 15.63 29.24
CA MET A 365 -12.95 16.61 30.27
C MET A 365 -11.73 17.04 31.09
N LEU A 366 -10.77 17.69 30.41
CA LEU A 366 -9.60 18.34 30.99
C LEU A 366 -9.47 19.76 30.45
N ASP A 367 -9.11 20.71 31.32
CA ASP A 367 -9.03 22.13 30.96
C ASP A 367 -8.11 22.39 29.76
N ASP A 368 -6.96 21.71 29.69
CA ASP A 368 -6.02 21.84 28.57
C ASP A 368 -6.67 21.48 27.23
N TYR A 369 -7.43 20.38 27.18
CA TYR A 369 -8.11 19.94 25.96
C TYR A 369 -9.25 20.88 25.58
N ILE A 370 -10.07 21.28 26.56
CA ILE A 370 -11.17 22.22 26.34
C ILE A 370 -10.63 23.55 25.78
N ASN A 371 -9.52 24.06 26.33
CA ASN A 371 -8.89 25.29 25.86
C ASN A 371 -8.38 25.17 24.43
N ILE A 372 -7.78 24.04 24.05
CA ILE A 372 -7.37 23.75 22.66
C ILE A 372 -8.58 23.79 21.74
N PHE A 373 -9.65 23.06 22.07
CA PHE A 373 -10.85 23.02 21.24
C PHE A 373 -11.47 24.42 21.10
N CYS A 374 -11.57 25.18 22.19
CA CYS A 374 -12.05 26.56 22.15
C CYS A 374 -11.18 27.48 21.29
N ALA A 375 -9.85 27.31 21.28
CA ALA A 375 -8.94 28.08 20.43
C ALA A 375 -9.13 27.75 18.94
N LEU A 376 -9.41 26.48 18.62
CA LEU A 376 -9.63 26.01 17.25
C LEU A 376 -10.95 26.50 16.63
N LEU A 377 -11.92 26.98 17.42
CA LEU A 377 -13.20 27.49 16.91
C LEU A 377 -13.06 28.69 15.95
N THR A 378 -11.96 29.43 16.02
CA THR A 378 -11.70 30.58 15.13
C THR A 378 -10.74 30.26 13.98
N MET A 379 -10.30 29.00 13.85
CA MET A 379 -9.41 28.58 12.77
C MET A 379 -10.20 28.32 11.49
N LEU A 380 -10.15 29.30 10.58
CA LEU A 380 -10.84 29.28 9.28
C LEU A 380 -9.88 29.21 8.08
N VAL A 381 -8.63 28.79 8.32
CA VAL A 381 -7.62 28.61 7.27
C VAL A 381 -8.01 27.39 6.44
N ASP A 382 -8.00 27.54 5.11
CA ASP A 382 -8.38 26.51 4.13
C ASP A 382 -9.81 25.95 4.27
N GLY A 383 -10.69 26.70 4.93
CA GLY A 383 -12.10 26.34 5.12
C GLY A 383 -12.49 26.27 6.59
N ILE A 384 -13.67 25.73 6.86
CA ILE A 384 -14.24 25.68 8.22
C ILE A 384 -14.00 24.36 8.94
N GLU A 385 -13.27 23.40 8.34
CA GLU A 385 -13.24 22.00 8.80
C GLU A 385 -12.68 21.82 10.22
N ILE A 386 -11.58 22.50 10.54
CA ILE A 386 -10.97 22.47 11.88
C ILE A 386 -11.94 23.07 12.91
N SER A 387 -12.46 24.26 12.63
CA SER A 387 -13.43 24.96 13.47
C SER A 387 -14.72 24.15 13.66
N TYR A 388 -15.22 23.54 12.59
CA TYR A 388 -16.40 22.69 12.56
C TYR A 388 -16.22 21.43 13.42
N ASN A 389 -15.11 20.70 13.24
CA ASN A 389 -14.82 19.50 14.03
C ASN A 389 -14.66 19.85 15.50
N SER A 390 -13.96 20.96 15.81
CA SER A 390 -13.81 21.43 17.18
C SER A 390 -15.14 21.80 17.83
N ALA A 391 -16.01 22.50 17.11
CA ALA A 391 -17.36 22.79 17.59
C ALA A 391 -18.18 21.52 17.80
N GLY A 392 -18.00 20.49 16.95
CA GLY A 392 -18.64 19.19 17.11
C GLY A 392 -18.20 18.48 18.38
N VAL A 393 -16.89 18.40 18.61
CA VAL A 393 -16.32 17.86 19.86
C VAL A 393 -16.91 18.56 21.07
N LEU A 394 -16.89 19.89 21.08
CA LEU A 394 -17.43 20.68 22.18
C LEU A 394 -18.96 20.55 22.31
N ALA A 395 -19.71 20.45 21.21
CA ALA A 395 -21.15 20.22 21.19
C ALA A 395 -21.52 18.90 21.87
N HIS A 396 -20.79 17.83 21.52
CA HIS A 396 -20.91 16.55 22.20
C HIS A 396 -20.57 16.67 23.70
N MET A 397 -19.48 17.34 24.09
CA MET A 397 -19.12 17.49 25.51
C MET A 397 -20.14 18.31 26.31
N VAL A 398 -20.66 19.42 25.77
CA VAL A 398 -21.66 20.23 26.50
C VAL A 398 -23.00 19.52 26.64
N SER A 399 -23.30 18.54 25.77
CA SER A 399 -24.53 17.72 25.86
C SER A 399 -24.55 16.75 27.05
N ASP A 400 -23.42 16.48 27.72
CA ASP A 400 -23.36 15.61 28.91
C ASP A 400 -24.00 16.22 30.17
N GLY A 401 -24.48 17.47 30.08
CA GLY A 401 -25.12 18.17 31.19
C GLY A 401 -24.14 18.77 32.18
N GLU A 402 -24.65 19.55 33.13
CA GLU A 402 -23.84 20.34 34.06
C GLU A 402 -22.96 19.48 34.99
N ALA A 403 -23.46 18.30 35.40
CA ALA A 403 -22.74 17.42 36.31
C ALA A 403 -21.39 16.94 35.75
N ALA A 404 -21.31 16.66 34.44
CA ALA A 404 -20.07 16.25 33.79
C ALA A 404 -18.99 17.34 33.82
N TRP A 405 -19.40 18.60 33.88
CA TRP A 405 -18.52 19.78 33.88
C TRP A 405 -18.01 20.16 35.28
N SER A 406 -18.43 19.45 36.33
CA SER A 406 -18.05 19.74 37.72
C SER A 406 -16.55 19.58 38.04
N LYS A 407 -15.80 18.84 37.19
CA LYS A 407 -14.38 18.52 37.39
C LYS A 407 -13.41 19.42 36.63
N VAL A 408 -13.92 20.33 35.80
CA VAL A 408 -13.13 21.27 34.98
C VAL A 408 -13.36 22.69 35.46
N SER A 409 -12.38 23.57 35.29
CA SER A 409 -12.50 24.98 35.68
C SER A 409 -13.19 25.82 34.61
N VAL A 410 -13.14 25.39 33.34
CA VAL A 410 -13.82 26.08 32.24
C VAL A 410 -15.34 25.95 32.37
N SER A 411 -16.05 27.08 32.31
CA SER A 411 -17.50 27.10 32.39
C SER A 411 -18.18 26.48 31.17
N ARG A 412 -19.13 25.57 31.39
CA ARG A 412 -20.00 24.99 30.34
C ARG A 412 -20.68 26.10 29.53
N THR A 413 -21.22 27.12 30.19
CA THR A 413 -21.90 28.25 29.53
C THR A 413 -20.95 29.04 28.64
N TYR A 414 -19.72 29.30 29.10
CA TYR A 414 -18.70 29.97 28.29
C TYR A 414 -18.39 29.20 26.99
N VAL A 415 -18.27 27.87 27.09
CA VAL A 415 -18.05 27.01 25.92
C VAL A 415 -19.25 27.04 24.98
N MET A 416 -20.47 26.98 25.52
CA MET A 416 -21.70 27.09 24.72
C MET A 416 -21.76 28.40 23.92
N ASP A 417 -21.46 29.53 24.56
CA ASP A 417 -21.42 30.84 23.89
C ASP A 417 -20.39 30.88 22.76
N LYS A 418 -19.23 30.25 22.97
CA LYS A 418 -18.15 30.17 21.97
C LYS A 418 -18.57 29.33 20.75
N ILE A 419 -19.20 28.18 20.97
CA ILE A 419 -19.74 27.35 19.88
C ILE A 419 -20.74 28.17 19.06
N ILE A 420 -21.74 28.77 19.71
CA ILE A 420 -22.79 29.56 19.02
C ILE A 420 -22.18 30.74 18.25
N LYS A 421 -21.19 31.42 18.83
CA LYS A 421 -20.50 32.51 18.16
C LYS A 421 -19.78 32.02 16.89
N ALA A 422 -19.07 30.88 16.97
CA ALA A 422 -18.36 30.32 15.83
C ALA A 422 -19.31 29.85 14.72
N THR A 423 -20.34 29.07 15.06
CA THR A 423 -21.31 28.53 14.08
C THR A 423 -22.02 29.62 13.29
N ASN A 424 -22.28 30.77 13.93
CA ASN A 424 -22.92 31.92 13.27
C ASN A 424 -22.02 32.64 12.25
N THR A 425 -20.70 32.40 12.26
CA THR A 425 -19.77 33.02 11.29
C THR A 425 -19.58 32.21 10.02
N TRP A 426 -19.99 30.94 10.02
CA TRP A 426 -19.76 30.05 8.89
C TRP A 426 -20.80 30.26 7.79
N ASP A 427 -20.33 30.16 6.55
CA ASP A 427 -21.19 30.09 5.38
C ASP A 427 -21.91 28.73 5.33
N LEU A 428 -23.24 28.78 5.16
CA LEU A 428 -24.07 27.58 5.09
C LEU A 428 -23.81 26.76 3.81
N GLU A 429 -23.24 27.37 2.77
CA GLU A 429 -22.86 26.69 1.53
C GLU A 429 -21.38 26.22 1.53
N ALA A 430 -20.66 26.42 2.64
CA ALA A 430 -19.27 26.01 2.76
C ALA A 430 -19.13 24.49 2.52
N LYS A 431 -18.30 24.13 1.54
CA LYS A 431 -17.95 22.73 1.26
C LYS A 431 -16.92 22.23 2.26
N ARG A 432 -17.06 20.97 2.65
CA ARG A 432 -16.17 20.27 3.59
C ARG A 432 -15.91 18.87 3.07
N PHE A 433 -14.67 18.42 3.15
CA PHE A 433 -14.21 17.08 2.81
C PHE A 433 -14.38 16.14 4.01
N ILE A 434 -15.60 16.07 4.53
CA ILE A 434 -15.99 15.18 5.63
C ILE A 434 -17.06 14.23 5.10
N ASN A 435 -16.80 12.93 5.23
CA ASN A 435 -17.67 11.88 4.71
C ASN A 435 -18.40 11.17 5.86
N TYR A 436 -19.61 11.61 6.18
CA TYR A 436 -20.44 10.93 7.18
C TYR A 436 -20.97 9.60 6.65
N ARG A 437 -20.93 8.56 7.50
CA ARG A 437 -21.49 7.23 7.28
C ARG A 437 -22.81 7.01 8.05
N SER A 438 -22.99 7.74 9.15
CA SER A 438 -24.24 7.85 9.90
C SER A 438 -24.42 9.27 10.45
N PHE A 439 -25.67 9.69 10.65
CA PHE A 439 -26.05 10.92 11.37
C PHE A 439 -26.55 10.66 12.78
N LYS A 440 -26.65 9.42 13.24
CA LYS A 440 -27.07 9.09 14.62
C LYS A 440 -26.34 9.91 15.68
N PRO A 441 -25.01 10.12 15.64
CA PRO A 441 -24.33 10.96 16.62
C PRO A 441 -24.83 12.41 16.62
N ILE A 442 -24.99 13.03 15.43
CA ILE A 442 -25.52 14.39 15.27
C ILE A 442 -26.98 14.46 15.72
N LEU A 443 -27.81 13.50 15.32
CA LEU A 443 -29.24 13.47 15.63
C LEU A 443 -29.50 13.37 17.14
N ARG A 444 -28.66 12.66 17.89
CA ARG A 444 -28.75 12.57 19.37
C ARG A 444 -28.58 13.91 20.07
N LEU A 445 -27.98 14.90 19.43
CA LEU A 445 -27.80 16.24 19.99
C LEU A 445 -29.04 17.13 19.85
N ILE A 446 -29.95 16.81 18.92
CA ILE A 446 -31.12 17.65 18.63
C ILE A 446 -32.10 17.73 19.81
N PRO A 447 -32.38 16.67 20.59
CA PRO A 447 -33.30 16.77 21.73
C PRO A 447 -32.75 17.51 22.96
N MET A 448 -31.48 17.94 22.96
CA MET A 448 -30.78 18.45 24.15
C MET A 448 -31.04 19.95 24.41
N PHE A 449 -32.27 20.29 24.81
CA PHE A 449 -32.70 21.68 25.04
C PHE A 449 -32.00 22.40 26.21
N ASP A 450 -31.37 21.65 27.12
CA ASP A 450 -30.53 22.20 28.19
C ASP A 450 -29.11 22.56 27.70
N ALA A 451 -28.77 22.19 26.46
CA ALA A 451 -27.50 22.45 25.78
C ALA A 451 -27.74 23.14 24.43
N PRO A 452 -28.22 24.40 24.40
CA PRO A 452 -28.61 25.07 23.16
C PRO A 452 -27.46 25.16 22.13
N ALA A 453 -26.21 25.27 22.56
CA ALA A 453 -25.07 25.25 21.64
C ALA A 453 -24.91 23.91 20.91
N SER A 454 -25.18 22.80 21.59
CA SER A 454 -25.16 21.46 21.02
C SER A 454 -26.21 21.31 19.92
N GLN A 455 -27.46 21.71 20.24
CA GLN A 455 -28.54 21.74 19.26
C GLN A 455 -28.19 22.62 18.06
N HIS A 456 -27.65 23.83 18.31
CA HIS A 456 -27.34 24.79 17.26
C HIS A 456 -26.33 24.23 16.26
N TRP A 457 -25.23 23.65 16.76
CA TRP A 457 -24.22 23.00 15.90
C TRP A 457 -24.82 21.83 15.12
N ALA A 458 -25.60 20.96 15.77
CA ALA A 458 -26.19 19.79 15.12
C ALA A 458 -27.13 20.18 13.98
N ILE A 459 -28.04 21.14 14.21
CA ILE A 459 -28.98 21.60 13.19
C ILE A 459 -28.24 22.33 12.06
N TRP A 460 -27.23 23.15 12.38
CA TRP A 460 -26.39 23.80 11.38
C TRP A 460 -25.67 22.77 10.51
N ALA A 461 -25.10 21.72 11.11
CA ALA A 461 -24.40 20.65 10.40
C ALA A 461 -25.33 19.97 9.38
N LEU A 462 -26.55 19.61 9.80
CA LEU A 462 -27.54 19.03 8.90
C LEU A 462 -27.98 20.01 7.80
N ALA A 463 -28.16 21.30 8.12
CA ALA A 463 -28.55 22.31 7.15
C ALA A 463 -27.46 22.52 6.08
N ASN A 464 -26.19 22.55 6.47
CA ASN A 464 -25.07 22.63 5.52
C ASN A 464 -24.99 21.36 4.65
N LEU A 465 -24.95 20.17 5.27
CA LEU A 465 -24.78 18.90 4.54
C LEU A 465 -25.92 18.64 3.54
N THR A 466 -27.17 18.86 3.96
CA THR A 466 -28.33 18.72 3.07
C THR A 466 -28.42 19.83 2.02
N SER A 467 -27.62 20.90 2.12
CA SER A 467 -27.55 21.95 1.08
C SER A 467 -26.42 21.69 0.08
N THR A 468 -25.29 21.12 0.54
CA THR A 468 -24.10 20.90 -0.30
C THR A 468 -24.11 19.55 -1.03
N ASP A 469 -24.77 18.53 -0.46
CA ASP A 469 -24.93 17.20 -1.05
C ASP A 469 -26.32 16.63 -0.67
N LYS A 470 -27.34 17.14 -1.38
CA LYS A 470 -28.76 16.82 -1.17
C LYS A 470 -29.02 15.33 -1.28
N ASP A 471 -28.52 14.69 -2.34
CA ASP A 471 -28.86 13.31 -2.67
C ASP A 471 -28.44 12.33 -1.59
N LYS A 472 -27.21 12.49 -1.08
CA LYS A 472 -26.70 11.61 -0.03
C LYS A 472 -27.32 11.94 1.32
N TYR A 473 -27.30 13.20 1.73
CA TYR A 473 -27.54 13.55 3.14
C TYR A 473 -29.01 13.76 3.49
N CYS A 474 -29.88 14.13 2.54
CA CYS A 474 -31.33 14.12 2.80
C CYS A 474 -31.82 12.69 3.10
N ALA A 475 -31.28 11.68 2.39
CA ALA A 475 -31.59 10.28 2.65
C ALA A 475 -31.22 9.85 4.08
N TYR A 476 -30.05 10.26 4.58
CA TYR A 476 -29.60 9.92 5.92
C TYR A 476 -30.50 10.54 6.99
N VAL A 477 -30.84 11.83 6.86
CA VAL A 477 -31.75 12.50 7.81
C VAL A 477 -33.13 11.82 7.82
N LEU A 478 -33.66 11.45 6.67
CA LEU A 478 -34.95 10.75 6.57
C LEU A 478 -34.88 9.36 7.23
N HIS A 479 -33.95 8.51 6.80
CA HIS A 479 -33.90 7.10 7.19
C HIS A 479 -33.47 6.89 8.65
N GLU A 480 -32.69 7.81 9.22
CA GLU A 480 -32.25 7.73 10.61
C GLU A 480 -33.17 8.46 11.59
N GLY A 481 -34.35 8.91 11.14
CA GLY A 481 -35.38 9.47 12.01
C GLY A 481 -35.16 10.93 12.42
N GLY A 482 -34.49 11.72 11.58
CA GLY A 482 -34.23 13.13 11.85
C GLY A 482 -35.42 14.07 11.65
N ILE A 483 -36.39 13.73 10.81
CA ILE A 483 -37.57 14.59 10.54
C ILE A 483 -38.36 14.92 11.82
N PRO A 484 -38.78 13.94 12.64
CA PRO A 484 -39.51 14.24 13.88
C PRO A 484 -38.73 15.14 14.84
N LEU A 485 -37.41 14.94 14.93
CA LEU A 485 -36.53 15.75 15.77
C LEU A 485 -36.49 17.21 15.30
N LEU A 486 -36.40 17.44 13.99
CA LEU A 486 -36.40 18.78 13.40
C LEU A 486 -37.77 19.48 13.56
N GLN A 487 -38.87 18.73 13.42
CA GLN A 487 -40.22 19.26 13.66
C GLN A 487 -40.43 19.66 15.13
N GLN A 488 -39.83 18.92 16.07
CA GLN A 488 -39.82 19.29 17.48
C GLN A 488 -39.09 20.62 17.68
N VAL A 489 -37.91 20.81 17.08
CA VAL A 489 -37.18 22.09 17.15
C VAL A 489 -38.02 23.25 16.61
N VAL A 490 -38.72 23.08 15.48
CA VAL A 490 -39.54 24.14 14.89
C VAL A 490 -40.69 24.58 15.80
N SER A 491 -41.31 23.62 16.50
CA SER A 491 -42.50 23.85 17.33
C SER A 491 -42.19 24.24 18.78
N ASP A 492 -41.05 23.85 19.35
CA ASP A 492 -40.70 24.11 20.75
C ASP A 492 -40.34 25.59 21.01
N GLU A 493 -40.93 26.17 22.05
CA GLU A 493 -40.73 27.58 22.43
C GLU A 493 -39.29 27.91 22.87
N ARG A 494 -38.55 26.92 23.37
CA ARG A 494 -37.15 27.09 23.80
C ARG A 494 -36.18 27.25 22.62
N SER A 495 -36.60 26.85 21.41
CA SER A 495 -35.78 26.99 20.20
C SER A 495 -35.67 28.44 19.76
N SER A 496 -34.43 28.91 19.59
CA SER A 496 -34.16 30.22 18.99
C SER A 496 -34.65 30.35 17.54
N ASP A 497 -34.95 31.56 17.09
CA ASP A 497 -35.38 31.83 15.71
C ASP A 497 -34.39 31.29 14.67
N LYS A 498 -33.08 31.39 14.95
CA LYS A 498 -32.03 30.87 14.08
C LYS A 498 -32.07 29.35 13.97
N MET A 499 -32.29 28.63 15.09
CA MET A 499 -32.44 27.17 15.07
C MET A 499 -33.67 26.74 14.28
N ARG A 500 -34.81 27.41 14.48
CA ARG A 500 -36.03 27.15 13.71
C ARG A 500 -35.82 27.40 12.22
N SER A 501 -35.11 28.48 11.87
CA SER A 501 -34.75 28.79 10.49
C SER A 501 -33.89 27.70 9.85
N LEU A 502 -32.82 27.25 10.53
CA LEU A 502 -31.95 26.17 10.03
C LEU A 502 -32.70 24.83 9.93
N ALA A 503 -33.53 24.49 10.91
CA ALA A 503 -34.34 23.26 10.86
C ALA A 503 -35.31 23.26 9.67
N ASN A 504 -35.94 24.41 9.38
CA ASN A 504 -36.78 24.57 8.20
C ASN A 504 -35.99 24.47 6.88
N VAL A 505 -34.73 24.90 6.83
CA VAL A 505 -33.86 24.66 5.66
C VAL A 505 -33.70 23.17 5.40
N VAL A 506 -33.38 22.37 6.43
CA VAL A 506 -33.23 20.91 6.30
C VAL A 506 -34.53 20.27 5.82
N LEU A 507 -35.65 20.59 6.47
CA LEU A 507 -36.97 20.03 6.12
C LEU A 507 -37.38 20.40 4.68
N ARG A 508 -37.12 21.63 4.25
CA ARG A 508 -37.34 22.06 2.86
C ARG A 508 -36.46 21.29 1.88
N ASN A 509 -35.17 21.16 2.16
CA ASN A 509 -34.24 20.42 1.30
C ASN A 509 -34.68 18.97 1.12
N ILE A 510 -35.15 18.32 2.19
CA ILE A 510 -35.70 16.95 2.13
C ILE A 510 -36.99 16.92 1.29
N THR A 511 -37.87 17.90 1.46
CA THR A 511 -39.14 17.98 0.70
C THR A 511 -38.87 18.16 -0.79
N GLU A 512 -37.96 19.06 -1.15
CA GLU A 512 -37.51 19.26 -2.54
C GLU A 512 -36.87 17.99 -3.12
N TRP A 513 -36.00 17.34 -2.36
CA TRP A 513 -35.33 16.10 -2.76
C TRP A 513 -36.32 14.96 -3.03
N LEU A 514 -37.34 14.78 -2.19
CA LEU A 514 -38.39 13.77 -2.37
C LEU A 514 -39.24 13.98 -3.62
N VAL A 515 -39.30 15.19 -4.19
CA VAL A 515 -40.03 15.47 -5.44
C VAL A 515 -39.22 15.04 -6.67
N HIS A 516 -37.90 14.88 -6.53
CA HIS A 516 -36.97 14.55 -7.61
C HIS A 516 -36.56 13.07 -7.67
N ILE A 517 -37.06 12.25 -6.74
CA ILE A 517 -36.93 10.78 -6.73
C ILE A 517 -38.26 10.17 -7.18
#